data_AF-A0A7C3NBY0-F1
#
_entry.id   AF-A0A7C3NBY0-F1
#
_cell.length_a   1.000
_cell.length_b   1.000
_cell.length_c   1.000
_cell.angle_alpha   90.00
_cell.angle_beta   90.00
_cell.angle_gamma   90.00
#
_symmetry.space_group_name_H-M   'P 1'
#
loop_
_entity.id
_entity.type
_entity.pdbx_description
1 polymer ?
#
loop_
_entity_poly.entity_id
_entity_poly.type
_entity_poly.pdbx_seq_one_letter_code
_entity_poly.pdbx_strand_id
1 'polypeptide(L)' 'MSFIQQFFTRILPRSWAEDMRAESLNWMIQCTCGFERSVWETGGIRWKAKGSPRRLMSCPQCGQQTWHKVYRKSGL' A
#
# COMPACT_ATOMS: atom_id res chain seq x y z
N MET A 1 3.16 -11.96 -4.90
CA MET A 1 4.13 -10.93 -4.46
C MET A 1 4.62 -10.18 -5.69
N SER A 2 4.54 -8.86 -5.69
CA SER A 2 4.99 -8.01 -6.80
C SER A 2 6.50 -8.08 -7.02
N PHE A 3 6.96 -7.85 -8.26
CA PHE A 3 8.40 -7.80 -8.60
C PHE A 3 9.17 -6.80 -7.73
N ILE A 4 8.56 -5.66 -7.41
CA ILE A 4 9.16 -4.64 -6.54
C ILE A 4 9.34 -5.21 -5.12
N GLN A 5 8.33 -5.90 -4.58
CA GLN A 5 8.42 -6.54 -3.27
C GLN A 5 9.50 -7.61 -3.22
N GLN A 6 9.63 -8.44 -4.28
CA GLN A 6 10.67 -9.47 -4.35
C GLN A 6 12.10 -8.89 -4.43
N PHE A 7 12.27 -7.77 -5.13
CA PHE A 7 13.57 -7.10 -5.24
C PHE A 7 14.05 -6.58 -3.87
N PHE A 8 13.18 -5.86 -3.15
CA PHE A 8 13.53 -5.31 -1.84
C PHE A 8 13.71 -6.38 -0.76
N THR A 9 12.91 -7.45 -0.76
CA THR A 9 13.06 -8.54 0.23
C THR A 9 14.31 -9.38 0.04
N ARG A 10 14.91 -9.39 -1.17
CA ARG A 10 16.17 -10.11 -1.45
C ARG A 10 17.42 -9.32 -1.07
N ILE A 11 17.36 -7.99 -1.16
CA ILE A 11 18.53 -7.12 -0.92
C ILE A 11 18.61 -6.70 0.55
N LEU A 12 17.46 -6.52 1.20
CA LEU A 12 17.41 -6.01 2.57
C LEU A 12 17.54 -7.14 3.61
N PRO A 13 18.08 -6.81 4.81
CA PRO A 13 18.02 -7.70 5.96
C PRO A 13 16.60 -8.18 6.24
N ARG A 14 16.45 -9.42 6.69
CA ARG A 14 15.14 -10.05 6.93
C ARG A 14 14.25 -9.23 7.87
N SER A 15 14.82 -8.67 8.94
CA SER A 15 14.10 -7.81 9.88
C SER A 15 13.53 -6.55 9.22
N TRP A 16 14.25 -5.96 8.27
CA TRP A 16 13.79 -4.79 7.53
C TRP A 16 12.71 -5.16 6.52
N ALA A 17 12.81 -6.32 5.88
CA ALA A 17 11.78 -6.83 4.99
C ALA A 17 10.45 -7.09 5.74
N GLU A 18 10.53 -7.61 6.97
CA GLU A 18 9.37 -7.82 7.84
C GLU A 18 8.75 -6.49 8.29
N ASP A 19 9.57 -5.54 8.75
CA ASP A 19 9.11 -4.19 9.13
C ASP A 19 8.47 -3.44 7.94
N MET A 20 9.10 -3.51 6.77
CA MET A 20 8.58 -2.96 5.52
C MET A 20 7.23 -3.54 5.13
N ARG A 21 7.06 -4.86 5.25
CA ARG A 21 5.79 -5.53 4.99
C ARG A 21 4.73 -5.10 5.99
N ALA A 22 5.06 -5.10 7.28
CA ALA A 22 4.16 -4.70 8.35
C ALA A 22 3.68 -3.25 8.17
N GLU A 23 4.59 -2.32 7.86
CA GLU A 23 4.20 -0.93 7.61
C GLU A 23 3.34 -0.81 6.35
N SER A 24 3.74 -1.47 5.25
CA SER A 24 3.00 -1.41 3.98
C SER A 24 1.59 -2.01 4.06
N LEU A 25 1.35 -2.95 4.98
CA LEU A 25 0.02 -3.48 5.30
C LEU A 25 -0.87 -2.46 6.03
N ASN A 26 -0.28 -1.59 6.85
CA ASN A 26 -1.00 -0.53 7.56
C ASN A 26 -1.32 0.69 6.69
N TRP A 27 -0.68 0.82 5.53
CA TRP A 27 -1.01 1.85 4.56
C TRP A 27 -2.18 1.39 3.70
N MET A 28 -3.31 2.07 3.82
CA MET A 28 -4.55 1.76 3.10
C MET A 28 -4.73 2.68 1.91
N ILE A 29 -5.36 2.12 0.87
CA ILE A 29 -5.81 2.80 -0.33
C ILE A 29 -7.32 2.65 -0.38
N GLN A 30 -8.03 3.77 -0.27
CA GLN A 30 -9.49 3.80 -0.30
C GLN A 30 -10.00 4.48 -1.57
N CYS A 31 -10.88 3.78 -2.29
CA CYS A 31 -11.61 4.33 -3.43
C CYS A 31 -12.82 5.14 -2.95
N THR A 32 -13.32 6.04 -3.80
CA THR A 32 -14.59 6.75 -3.57
C THR A 32 -15.80 5.83 -3.45
N CYS A 33 -15.75 4.60 -4.00
CA CYS A 33 -16.80 3.60 -3.84
C CYS A 33 -16.78 2.90 -2.46
N GLY A 34 -15.84 3.27 -1.58
CA GLY A 34 -15.69 2.68 -0.25
C GLY A 34 -14.79 1.45 -0.20
N PHE A 35 -14.40 0.88 -1.35
CA PHE A 35 -13.46 -0.24 -1.39
C PHE A 35 -12.08 0.18 -0.85
N GLU A 36 -11.54 -0.64 0.05
CA GLU A 36 -10.28 -0.40 0.72
C GLU A 36 -9.38 -1.63 0.61
N ARG A 37 -8.10 -1.39 0.35
CA ARG A 37 -7.04 -2.42 0.35
C ARG A 37 -5.73 -1.82 0.79
N SER A 38 -4.84 -2.63 1.32
CA SER A 38 -3.50 -2.17 1.69
C SER A 38 -2.63 -1.88 0.46
N VAL A 39 -1.64 -1.01 0.63
CA VAL A 39 -0.59 -0.75 -0.37
C VAL A 39 0.14 -2.05 -0.69
N TRP A 40 0.37 -2.89 0.31
CA TRP A 40 1.02 -4.20 0.13
C TRP A 40 0.24 -5.12 -0.82
N GLU A 41 -1.09 -5.19 -0.69
CA GLU A 41 -1.94 -6.00 -1.57
C GLU A 41 -1.94 -5.50 -3.02
N THR A 42 -1.71 -4.21 -3.25
CA THR A 42 -1.50 -3.67 -4.60
C THR A 42 -0.14 -3.97 -5.20
N GLY A 43 0.72 -4.69 -4.47
CA GLY A 43 2.10 -4.93 -4.89
C GLY A 43 3.03 -3.73 -4.66
N GLY A 44 2.55 -2.71 -3.94
CA GLY A 44 3.31 -1.54 -3.58
C GLY A 44 4.09 -1.72 -2.27
N ILE A 45 4.94 -0.74 -1.98
CA ILE A 45 5.70 -0.64 -0.75
C ILE A 45 5.57 0.79 -0.23
N ARG A 46 5.34 0.93 1.08
CA ARG A 46 5.31 2.21 1.76
C ARG A 46 5.91 2.04 3.15
N TRP A 47 7.23 2.22 3.22
CA TRP A 47 8.05 2.02 4.41
C TRP A 47 8.75 3.31 4.80
N LYS A 48 8.72 3.65 6.10
CA LYS A 48 9.16 4.91 6.69
C LYS A 48 8.55 6.14 6.02
N ALA A 49 7.39 5.98 5.40
CA ALA A 49 6.76 7.02 4.61
C ALA A 49 5.91 7.94 5.50
N LYS A 50 5.66 9.16 5.04
CA LYS A 50 4.77 10.13 5.70
C LYS A 50 3.79 10.74 4.70
N GLY A 51 2.74 11.36 5.22
CA GLY A 51 1.72 12.06 4.44
C GLY A 51 0.63 11.15 3.85
N SER A 52 -0.47 11.78 3.43
CA SER A 52 -1.70 11.13 2.96
C SER A 52 -2.06 11.57 1.53
N PRO A 53 -1.25 11.20 0.51
CA PRO A 53 -1.47 11.63 -0.86
C PRO A 53 -2.73 10.98 -1.44
N ARG A 54 -3.26 11.60 -2.50
CA ARG A 54 -4.25 10.97 -3.37
C ARG A 54 -3.57 10.44 -4.63
N ARG A 55 -4.02 9.30 -5.13
CA ARG A 55 -3.50 8.70 -6.37
C ARG A 55 -4.64 8.38 -7.32
N LEU A 56 -4.49 8.77 -8.58
CA LEU A 56 -5.43 8.38 -9.63
C LEU A 56 -5.14 6.93 -10.04
N MET A 57 -6.10 6.04 -9.82
CA MET A 57 -5.95 4.62 -10.13
C MET A 57 -7.30 3.99 -10.46
N SER A 58 -7.27 2.85 -11.15
CA SER A 58 -8.45 2.03 -11.37
C SER A 58 -8.79 1.22 -10.11
N CYS A 59 -10.08 1.21 -9.77
CA CYS A 59 -10.60 0.40 -8.68
C CYS A 59 -11.02 -0.99 -9.20
N PRO A 60 -10.49 -2.09 -8.64
CA PRO A 60 -10.88 -3.43 -9.08
C PRO A 60 -12.33 -3.79 -8.71
N GLN A 61 -12.94 -3.09 -7.73
CA GLN A 61 -14.31 -3.36 -7.30
C GLN A 61 -15.36 -2.66 -8.17
N CYS A 62 -15.20 -1.36 -8.43
CA CYS A 62 -16.18 -0.61 -9.23
C CYS A 62 -15.76 -0.39 -10.69
N GLY A 63 -14.53 -0.76 -11.08
CA GLY A 63 -13.98 -0.57 -12.42
C GLY A 63 -13.62 0.88 -12.78
N GLN A 64 -14.04 1.86 -11.99
CA GLN A 64 -13.82 3.28 -12.28
C GLN A 64 -12.40 3.73 -11.96
N GLN A 65 -11.94 4.74 -12.71
CA GLN A 65 -10.69 5.44 -12.43
C GLN A 65 -10.98 6.68 -11.58
N THR A 66 -10.59 6.64 -10.30
CA THR A 66 -10.88 7.72 -9.35
C THR A 66 -9.63 8.11 -8.55
N TRP A 67 -9.72 9.22 -7.82
CA TRP A 67 -8.67 9.64 -6.90
C TRP A 67 -8.80 8.88 -5.59
N HIS A 68 -7.99 7.85 -5.42
CA HIS A 68 -7.95 7.05 -4.21
C HIS A 68 -7.18 7.77 -3.11
N LYS A 69 -7.72 7.77 -1.89
CA LYS A 69 -7.07 8.30 -0.71
C LYS A 69 -6.08 7.27 -0.18
N VAL A 70 -4.81 7.65 -0.06
CA VAL A 70 -3.80 6.83 0.62
C VAL A 70 -3.63 7.37 2.03
N TYR A 71 -3.79 6.52 3.03
CA TYR A 71 -3.67 6.93 4.42
C TYR A 71 -3.07 5.80 5.25
N ARG A 72 -2.44 6.15 6.37
CA ARG A 72 -1.99 5.16 7.34
C ARG A 72 -3.16 4.88 8.26
N LYS A 73 -3.60 3.63 8.33
CA LYS A 73 -4.55 3.17 9.34
C LYS A 73 -3.75 3.13 10.64
N SER A 74 -3.76 4.25 11.36
CA SER A 74 -3.31 4.26 12.75
C SER A 74 -4.17 3.25 13.47
N GLY A 75 -3.56 2.22 14.05
CA GLY A 75 -4.26 1.35 14.98
C GLY A 75 -4.89 2.22 16.07
N LEU A 76 -6.13 1.88 16.43
CA LEU A 76 -6.75 2.30 17.70
C LEU A 76 -5.77 2.13 18.87
#